data_AF-I9G0X9-F1
#
_entry.id   AF-I9G0X9-F1
#
_cell.length_a   1.000
_cell.length_b   1.000
_cell.length_c   1.000
_cell.angle_alpha   90.00
_cell.angle_beta   90.00
_cell.angle_gamma   90.00
#
_symmetry.space_group_name_H-M   'P 1'
#
loop_
_entity.id
_entity.type
_entity.pdbx_description
1 polymer ?
#
loop_
_entity_poly.entity_id
_entity_poly.type
_entity_poly.pdbx_seq_one_letter_code
_entity_poly.pdbx_strand_id
1 'polypeptide(L)'
;MTKKEAIKIFEEKKVRTAWDDETEEWYFSIVDVVSILTESVDGRKYWNKLKQRLKEEGNETVTNCHQLKMLSADGKMRFTDVATTEQMFRLIQSIPSPKAEPFKLWMAQTAKERLDEMQDPAKEVLRLEQNKDKSNKEQ
;
A
#
# COMPACT_ATOMS: atom_id res chain seq x y z
N MET A 1 3.68 12.06 13.67
CA MET A 1 3.32 11.00 12.72
C MET A 1 1.81 10.78 12.67
N THR A 2 1.15 11.41 11.69
CA THR A 2 -0.25 11.12 11.38
C THR A 2 -0.27 10.19 10.18
N LYS A 3 -0.52 8.90 10.40
CA LYS A 3 -0.65 7.92 9.33
C LYS A 3 -2.11 7.77 8.98
N LYS A 4 -2.47 8.07 7.74
CA LYS A 4 -3.86 7.93 7.26
C LYS A 4 -3.99 6.60 6.55
N GLU A 5 -4.66 5.65 7.19
CA GLU A 5 -4.98 4.37 6.58
C GLU A 5 -6.07 4.54 5.51
N ALA A 6 -5.89 3.85 4.38
CA ALA A 6 -6.86 3.82 3.30
C ALA A 6 -6.95 2.41 2.72
N ILE A 7 -8.09 2.10 2.12
CA ILE A 7 -8.28 0.89 1.33
C ILE A 7 -8.49 1.33 -0.12
N LYS A 8 -7.59 0.89 -1.00
CA LYS A 8 -7.71 1.10 -2.45
C LYS A 8 -8.19 -0.20 -3.11
N ILE A 9 -8.79 -0.10 -4.29
CA ILE A 9 -9.38 -1.26 -4.99
C ILE A 9 -8.70 -1.42 -6.36
N PHE A 10 -8.25 -2.64 -6.65
CA PHE A 10 -7.71 -3.07 -7.95
C PHE A 10 -8.43 -4.36 -8.38
N GLU A 11 -9.10 -4.37 -9.53
CA GLU A 11 -9.85 -5.55 -10.04
C GLU A 11 -10.70 -6.24 -8.94
N GLU A 12 -11.47 -5.46 -8.18
CA GLU A 12 -12.31 -5.92 -7.06
C GLU A 12 -11.56 -6.40 -5.81
N LYS A 13 -10.22 -6.49 -5.86
CA LYS A 13 -9.38 -6.83 -4.72
C LYS A 13 -8.98 -5.59 -3.94
N LYS A 14 -9.09 -5.68 -2.62
CA LYS A 14 -8.69 -4.62 -1.68
C LYS A 14 -7.18 -4.64 -1.48
N VAL A 15 -6.55 -3.48 -1.57
CA VAL A 15 -5.15 -3.24 -1.21
C VAL A 15 -5.14 -2.30 -0.02
N ARG A 16 -4.59 -2.78 1.11
CA ARG A 16 -4.41 -1.93 2.29
C ARG A 16 -3.24 -0.99 2.08
N THR A 17 -3.48 0.29 2.30
CA THR A 17 -2.49 1.33 2.16
C THR A 17 -2.48 2.23 3.40
N ALA A 18 -1.33 2.85 3.65
CA ALA A 18 -1.19 3.90 4.65
C ALA A 18 -0.41 5.05 4.04
N TRP A 19 -0.92 6.25 4.20
CA TRP A 19 -0.23 7.47 3.84
C TRP A 19 0.54 8.01 5.04
N ASP A 20 1.79 8.38 4.82
CA ASP A 20 2.62 9.07 5.80
C ASP A 20 2.70 10.56 5.44
N ASP A 21 2.10 11.41 6.26
CA ASP A 21 2.10 12.86 6.05
C ASP A 21 3.50 13.49 6.24
N GLU A 22 4.46 12.82 6.91
CA GLU A 22 5.81 13.37 7.14
C GLU A 22 6.76 13.13 5.96
N THR A 23 6.73 11.92 5.38
CA THR A 23 7.55 11.60 4.20
C THR A 23 6.82 11.84 2.88
N GLU A 24 5.52 12.14 2.94
CA GLU A 24 4.63 12.27 1.78
C GLU A 24 4.63 11.00 0.90
N GLU A 25 4.68 9.84 1.54
CA GLU A 25 4.75 8.54 0.86
C GLU A 25 3.56 7.63 1.15
N TRP A 26 3.22 6.82 0.14
CA TRP A 26 2.30 5.71 0.28
C TRP A 26 3.04 4.43 0.67
N TYR A 27 2.54 3.77 1.71
CA TYR A 27 2.90 2.41 2.08
C TYR A 27 1.79 1.45 1.64
N PHE A 28 2.18 0.36 0.98
CA PHE A 28 1.28 -0.69 0.49
C PHE A 28 1.55 -2.00 1.24
N SER A 29 0.50 -2.75 1.60
CA SER A 29 0.67 -4.10 2.14
C SER A 29 1.26 -5.04 1.09
N ILE A 30 2.45 -5.57 1.36
CA ILE A 30 3.14 -6.50 0.45
C ILE A 30 2.32 -7.77 0.26
N VAL A 31 1.72 -8.29 1.34
CA VAL A 31 0.91 -9.51 1.30
C VAL A 31 -0.30 -9.35 0.37
N ASP A 32 -0.97 -8.19 0.40
CA ASP A 32 -2.13 -7.95 -0.47
C ASP A 32 -1.71 -7.89 -1.94
N VAL A 33 -0.63 -7.17 -2.25
CA VAL A 33 -0.11 -7.08 -3.62
C VAL A 33 0.36 -8.43 -4.14
N VAL A 34 1.12 -9.18 -3.35
CA VAL A 34 1.55 -10.54 -3.71
C VAL A 34 0.33 -11.43 -3.97
N SER A 35 -0.71 -11.37 -3.14
CA SER A 35 -1.94 -12.15 -3.32
C SER A 35 -2.67 -11.78 -4.63
N ILE A 36 -2.66 -10.50 -5.00
CA ILE A 36 -3.27 -10.02 -6.25
C ILE A 36 -2.49 -10.55 -7.45
N LEU A 37 -1.17 -10.36 -7.46
CA LEU A 37 -0.31 -10.68 -8.59
C LEU A 37 -0.15 -12.18 -8.81
N THR A 38 -0.12 -12.96 -7.74
CA THR A 38 0.12 -14.42 -7.80
C THR A 38 -1.16 -15.23 -7.77
N GLU A 39 -2.31 -14.59 -7.51
CA GLU A 39 -3.60 -15.23 -7.24
C GLU A 39 -3.54 -16.30 -6.15
N SER A 40 -2.54 -16.19 -5.26
CA SER A 40 -2.35 -17.14 -4.17
C SER A 40 -3.43 -16.99 -3.11
N VAL A 41 -4.01 -18.11 -2.70
CA VAL A 41 -4.93 -18.19 -1.56
C VAL A 41 -4.24 -17.80 -0.25
N ASP A 42 -2.93 -18.05 -0.15
CA ASP A 42 -2.10 -17.69 1.00
C ASP A 42 -0.90 -16.84 0.54
N GLY A 43 -1.17 -15.56 0.26
CA GLY A 43 -0.15 -14.61 -0.13
C GLY A 43 0.91 -14.37 0.94
N ARG A 44 0.63 -14.64 2.22
CA ARG A 44 1.64 -14.54 3.29
C ARG A 44 2.69 -15.64 3.14
N LYS A 45 2.25 -16.88 2.90
CA LYS A 45 3.16 -18.00 2.64
C LYS A 45 3.96 -17.77 1.35
N TYR A 46 3.31 -17.27 0.29
CA TYR A 46 4.02 -16.89 -0.92
C TYR A 46 5.09 -15.83 -0.63
N TRP A 47 4.71 -14.76 0.07
CA TRP A 47 5.61 -13.68 0.44
C TRP A 47 6.81 -14.17 1.23
N ASN A 48 6.61 -15.01 2.25
CA ASN A 48 7.71 -15.56 3.05
C ASN A 48 8.71 -16.34 2.19
N LYS A 49 8.22 -17.15 1.23
CA LYS A 49 9.07 -17.91 0.31
C LYS A 49 9.77 -17.01 -0.72
N LEU A 50 9.11 -15.96 -1.21
CA LEU A 50 9.72 -14.96 -2.07
C LEU A 50 10.82 -14.20 -1.34
N LYS A 51 10.54 -13.73 -0.11
CA LYS A 51 11.48 -13.04 0.78
C LYS A 51 12.72 -13.88 1.05
N GLN A 52 12.56 -15.19 1.28
CA GLN A 52 13.69 -16.11 1.45
C GLN A 52 14.56 -16.19 0.19
N ARG A 53 13.95 -16.45 -0.98
CA ARG A 53 14.69 -16.53 -2.26
C ARG A 53 15.45 -15.25 -2.58
N LEU A 54 14.79 -14.10 -2.40
CA LEU A 54 15.41 -12.79 -2.63
C LEU A 54 16.60 -12.53 -1.69
N LYS A 55 16.54 -13.00 -0.44
CA LYS A 55 17.68 -12.93 0.48
C LYS A 55 18.84 -13.84 0.04
N GLU A 56 18.54 -15.05 -0.42
CA GLU A 56 19.53 -16.00 -0.93
C GLU A 56 20.23 -15.47 -2.19
N GLU A 57 19.51 -14.73 -3.03
CA GLU A 57 20.03 -14.05 -4.22
C GLU A 57 20.80 -12.74 -3.91
N GLY A 58 20.88 -12.33 -2.63
CA GLY A 58 21.56 -11.10 -2.22
C GLY A 58 20.76 -9.82 -2.51
N ASN A 59 19.46 -9.92 -2.76
CA ASN A 59 18.61 -8.77 -3.04
C ASN A 59 18.27 -8.01 -1.75
N GLU A 60 18.80 -6.79 -1.61
CA GLU A 60 18.61 -5.96 -0.42
C GLU A 60 17.20 -5.36 -0.28
N THR A 61 16.39 -5.39 -1.35
CA THR A 61 15.02 -4.81 -1.38
C THR A 61 14.12 -5.42 -0.31
N VAL A 62 14.37 -6.69 0.07
CA VAL A 62 13.58 -7.40 1.10
C VAL A 62 14.15 -7.32 2.51
N THR A 63 15.32 -6.71 2.66
CA THR A 63 16.05 -6.64 3.93
C THR A 63 15.51 -5.50 4.81
N ASN A 64 14.97 -4.43 4.21
CA ASN A 64 14.40 -3.27 4.89
C ASN A 64 12.88 -3.09 4.66
N CYS A 65 12.10 -4.17 4.77
CA CYS A 65 10.64 -4.02 4.78
C CYS A 65 10.18 -3.39 6.09
N HIS A 66 9.44 -2.28 6.01
CA HIS A 66 8.79 -1.67 7.16
C HIS A 66 7.60 -2.54 7.59
N GLN A 67 7.24 -2.49 8.87
CA GLN A 67 6.03 -3.13 9.37
C GLN A 67 5.09 -2.08 9.92
N LEU A 68 3.85 -2.09 9.43
CA LEU A 68 2.78 -1.25 9.96
C LEU A 68 1.65 -2.13 10.47
N LYS A 69 0.99 -1.64 11.52
CA LYS A 69 -0.24 -2.25 12.02
C LYS A 69 -1.36 -1.81 11.08
N MET A 70 -2.03 -2.77 10.45
CA MET A 70 -3.14 -2.51 9.52
C MET A 70 -4.32 -3.41 9.87
N LEU A 71 -5.53 -2.98 9.54
CA LEU A 71 -6.74 -3.79 9.71
C LEU A 71 -6.64 -5.05 8.83
N SER A 72 -6.85 -6.22 9.41
CA SER A 72 -6.89 -7.49 8.67
C SER A 72 -8.32 -7.86 8.27
N ALA A 73 -8.48 -8.85 7.39
CA ALA A 73 -9.79 -9.29 6.90
C ALA A 73 -10.73 -9.79 8.00
N ASP A 74 -10.17 -10.26 9.12
CA ASP A 74 -10.92 -10.69 10.31
C ASP A 74 -11.26 -9.53 11.27
N GLY A 75 -11.06 -8.28 10.86
CA GLY A 75 -11.33 -7.09 11.65
C GLY A 75 -10.31 -6.80 12.75
N LYS A 76 -9.21 -7.58 12.85
CA LYS A 76 -8.17 -7.37 13.86
C LYS A 76 -6.99 -6.59 13.29
N MET A 77 -6.46 -5.65 14.07
CA MET A 77 -5.25 -4.91 13.74
C MET A 77 -4.02 -5.80 13.87
N ARG A 78 -3.27 -6.01 12.78
CA ARG A 78 -2.06 -6.83 12.77
C ARG A 78 -0.90 -6.14 12.05
N PHE A 79 0.31 -6.44 12.49
CA PHE A 79 1.50 -6.06 11.75
C PHE A 79 1.56 -6.81 10.42
N THR A 80 1.85 -6.07 9.36
CA THR A 80 2.12 -6.58 8.03
C THR A 80 3.35 -5.88 7.47
N ASP A 81 4.14 -6.61 6.69
CA ASP A 81 5.20 -6.01 5.89
C ASP A 81 4.55 -5.06 4.88
N VAL A 82 5.09 -3.85 4.80
CA VAL A 82 4.68 -2.80 3.87
C VAL A 82 5.89 -2.31 3.08
N ALA A 83 5.62 -1.74 1.91
CA ALA A 83 6.62 -1.17 1.04
C ALA A 83 6.12 0.16 0.46
N THR A 84 7.05 1.10 0.22
CA THR A 84 6.77 2.32 -0.53
C THR A 84 6.48 1.99 -2.01
N THR A 85 6.00 2.97 -2.77
CA THR A 85 5.77 2.82 -4.22
C THR A 85 7.02 2.32 -4.96
N GLU A 86 8.20 2.89 -4.67
CA GLU A 86 9.46 2.50 -5.29
C GLU A 86 9.85 1.06 -4.93
N GLN A 87 9.79 0.74 -3.63
CA GLN A 87 10.09 -0.60 -3.14
C GLN A 87 9.14 -1.64 -3.75
N MET A 88 7.86 -1.28 -3.92
CA MET A 88 6.88 -2.14 -4.56
C MET A 88 7.21 -2.36 -6.04
N PHE A 89 7.58 -1.32 -6.80
CA PHE A 89 8.00 -1.50 -8.19
C PHE A 89 9.17 -2.46 -8.34
N ARG A 90 10.18 -2.36 -7.46
CA ARG A 90 11.31 -3.31 -7.44
C ARG A 90 10.83 -4.73 -7.13
N LEU A 91 9.96 -4.89 -6.13
CA LEU A 91 9.45 -6.21 -5.76
C LEU A 91 8.64 -6.87 -6.88
N ILE A 92 7.81 -6.10 -7.58
CA ILE A 92 6.98 -6.58 -8.69
C ILE A 92 7.84 -7.17 -9.81
N GLN A 93 9.04 -6.64 -10.06
CA GLN A 93 9.96 -7.18 -11.07
C GLN A 93 10.37 -8.63 -10.77
N SER A 94 10.35 -9.04 -9.50
CA SER A 94 10.66 -10.41 -9.08
C SER A 94 9.45 -11.35 -9.05
N ILE A 95 8.25 -10.86 -9.39
CA ILE A 95 7.01 -11.65 -9.38
C ILE A 95 6.53 -11.83 -10.83
N PRO A 96 6.71 -13.03 -11.42
CA PRO A 96 6.19 -13.29 -12.75
C PRO A 96 4.65 -13.34 -12.70
N SER A 97 4.00 -12.31 -13.23
CA SER A 97 2.54 -12.21 -13.25
C SER A 97 2.06 -11.42 -14.48
N PRO A 98 1.02 -11.87 -15.18
CA PRO A 98 0.38 -11.08 -16.24
C PRO A 98 -0.29 -9.81 -15.68
N LYS A 99 -0.58 -9.76 -14.36
CA LYS A 99 -1.17 -8.61 -13.68
C LYS A 99 -0.15 -7.57 -13.22
N ALA A 100 1.15 -7.86 -13.35
CA ALA A 100 2.20 -6.95 -12.92
C ALA A 100 2.10 -5.60 -13.64
N GLU A 101 1.95 -5.59 -14.97
CA GLU A 101 1.88 -4.35 -15.74
C GLU A 101 0.62 -3.52 -15.42
N PRO A 102 -0.62 -4.09 -15.46
CA PRO A 102 -1.82 -3.38 -15.03
C PRO A 102 -1.73 -2.83 -13.60
N PHE A 103 -1.15 -3.60 -12.67
CA PHE A 103 -1.00 -3.18 -11.29
C PHE A 103 -0.03 -2.00 -11.13
N LYS A 104 1.07 -1.97 -11.89
CA LYS A 104 2.00 -0.85 -11.90
C LYS A 104 1.35 0.44 -12.38
N LEU A 105 0.56 0.37 -13.46
CA LEU A 105 -0.18 1.52 -13.97
C LEU A 105 -1.19 2.05 -12.94
N TRP A 106 -1.89 1.14 -12.27
CA TRP A 106 -2.82 1.50 -11.21
C TRP A 106 -2.14 2.19 -10.01
N MET A 107 -0.96 1.70 -9.58
CA MET A 107 -0.18 2.38 -8.53
C MET A 107 0.27 3.78 -8.96
N ALA A 108 0.74 3.92 -10.21
CA ALA A 108 1.16 5.21 -10.75
C ALA A 108 -0.02 6.20 -10.80
N GLN A 109 -1.20 5.74 -11.22
CA GLN A 109 -2.42 6.55 -11.23
C GLN A 109 -2.84 6.97 -9.82
N THR A 110 -2.80 6.05 -8.84
CA THR A 110 -3.12 6.36 -7.44
C THR A 110 -2.17 7.40 -6.84
N ALA A 111 -0.88 7.33 -7.19
CA ALA A 111 0.11 8.32 -6.76
C ALA A 111 -0.14 9.68 -7.44
N LYS A 112 -0.46 9.68 -8.73
CA LYS A 112 -0.77 10.91 -9.49
C LYS A 112 -2.01 11.63 -8.95
N GLU A 113 -3.11 10.92 -8.72
CA GLU A 113 -4.34 11.49 -8.14
C GLU A 113 -4.06 12.24 -6.84
N ARG A 114 -3.16 11.70 -6.01
CA ARG A 114 -2.77 12.34 -4.76
C ARG A 114 -1.97 13.63 -4.97
N LEU A 115 -1.04 13.64 -5.93
CA LEU A 115 -0.29 14.86 -6.29
C LEU A 115 -1.24 15.94 -6.82
N ASP A 116 -2.16 15.56 -7.70
CA ASP A 116 -3.17 16.46 -8.26
C ASP A 116 -4.08 17.03 -7.15
N GLU A 117 -4.44 16.23 -6.15
CA GLU A 117 -5.19 16.69 -4.96
C GLU A 117 -4.39 17.68 -4.10
N MET A 118 -3.08 17.46 -3.93
CA MET A 118 -2.22 18.34 -3.12
C MET A 118 -1.96 19.69 -3.78
N GLN A 119 -1.96 19.73 -5.11
CA GLN A 119 -1.71 20.94 -5.90
C GLN A 119 -2.98 21.80 -6.09
N ASP A 120 -4.15 21.30 -5.73
CA ASP A 120 -5.43 22.02 -5.85
C ASP A 120 -5.80 22.71 -4.52
N PRO A 121 -5.64 24.04 -4.40
CA PRO A 121 -5.91 24.76 -3.16
C PRO A 121 -7.37 24.65 -2.71
N ALA A 122 -8.30 24.46 -3.65
CA ALA A 122 -9.72 24.38 -3.33
C ALA A 122 -10.09 23.04 -2.68
N LYS A 123 -9.40 21.95 -3.04
CA LYS A 123 -9.62 20.62 -2.44
C LYS A 123 -9.07 20.51 -1.03
N GLU A 124 -7.97 21.19 -0.72
CA GLU A 124 -7.42 21.23 0.63
C GLU A 124 -8.37 21.96 1.60
N VAL A 125 -8.98 23.07 1.17
CA VAL A 125 -10.02 23.77 1.95
C VAL A 125 -11.22 22.86 2.21
N LEU A 126 -11.74 22.18 1.17
CA LEU A 126 -12.88 21.28 1.32
C LEU A 126 -12.58 20.10 2.26
N ARG A 127 -11.35 19.59 2.26
CA ARG A 127 -10.92 18.52 3.16
C ARG A 127 -10.86 18.98 4.62
N LEU A 128 -10.34 20.18 4.87
CA LEU A 128 -10.30 20.76 6.21
C LEU A 128 -11.71 20.96 6.78
N GLU A 129 -12.67 21.35 5.95
CA GLU A 129 -14.07 21.45 6.33
C GLU A 129 -14.69 20.07 6.64
N GLN A 130 -14.47 19.08 5.77
CA GLN A 130 -14.97 17.71 6.00
C GLN A 130 -14.39 17.02 7.24
N ASN A 131 -13.13 17.33 7.60
CA ASN A 131 -12.51 16.79 8.80
C ASN A 131 -13.05 17.46 10.07
N LYS A 132 -13.36 18.76 10.03
CA LYS A 132 -14.02 19.48 11.13
C LYS A 132 -15.43 18.94 11.40
N ASP A 133 -16.18 18.60 10.35
CA ASP A 133 -17.52 18.03 10.48
C ASP A 133 -17.52 16.62 11.08
N LYS A 134 -16.47 15.83 10.85
CA LYS A 134 -16.32 14.50 11.46
C LYS A 134 -15.92 14.61 12.93
N SER A 135 -15.01 15.52 13.30
CA SER A 135 -14.64 15.73 14.70
C SER A 135 -15.80 16.28 15.56
N ASN A 136 -16.71 17.06 14.97
CA ASN A 136 -17.89 17.58 15.66
C ASN A 136 -19.03 16.56 15.80
N LYS A 137 -18.98 15.42 15.08
CA LYS A 137 -19.97 14.34 15.20
C LYS A 137 -19.53 13.23 16.17
N GLU A 138 -18.27 13.24 16.59
CA GLU A 138 -17.70 12.30 17.55
C GLU A 138 -17.54 12.91 18.96
N GLN A 139 -18.03 14.14 19.18
CA GLN A 139 -18.21 14.79 20.49
C GLN A 139 -19.70 14.84 20.85
#